data_AF-A0A849Z062-F1
#
_entry.id   AF-A0A849Z062-F1
#
_cell.length_a   1.000
_cell.length_b   1.000
_cell.length_c   1.000
_cell.angle_alpha   90.00
_cell.angle_beta   90.00
_cell.angle_gamma   90.00
#
_symmetry.space_group_name_H-M   'P 1'
#
loop_
_entity.id
_entity.type
_entity.pdbx_description
1 polymer ?
#
loop_
_entity_poly.entity_id
_entity_poly.type
_entity_poly.pdbx_seq_one_letter_code
_entity_poly.pdbx_strand_id
1 'polypeptide(L)'
;GPKGSRYPYGAKFESGRCNDVGKFIAPSWKTLGSWPSDAAKAEVQKLDQSEPSGTREDCVSAEGVFDLTGNVAEWVVRTRENETNYSHVVKGCFWGRCFRVPHEPECEYVNFAHPAGFRSYEMGIRCCKSKEKSP
;
A
#
# COMPACT_ATOMS: atom_id res chain seq x y z
N GLY A 1 -11.90 -8.84 -6.28
CA GLY A 1 -11.98 -10.24 -6.74
C GLY A 1 -13.39 -10.68 -7.08
N PRO A 2 -13.63 -11.98 -7.38
CA PRO A 2 -14.90 -12.49 -7.92
C PRO A 2 -16.10 -12.28 -7.01
N LYS A 3 -15.87 -12.06 -5.71
CA LYS A 3 -16.91 -11.78 -4.71
C LYS A 3 -17.15 -10.28 -4.47
N GLY A 4 -16.43 -9.39 -5.14
CA GLY A 4 -16.53 -7.94 -4.93
C GLY A 4 -16.25 -7.49 -3.49
N SER A 5 -15.44 -8.25 -2.74
CA SER A 5 -15.18 -7.99 -1.32
C SER A 5 -14.42 -6.68 -1.09
N ARG A 6 -14.76 -6.01 0.02
CA ARG A 6 -14.18 -4.72 0.44
C ARG A 6 -12.72 -4.85 0.86
N TYR A 7 -12.39 -5.96 1.50
CA TYR A 7 -11.06 -6.37 1.94
C TYR A 7 -10.62 -7.63 1.20
N PRO A 8 -9.31 -7.96 1.20
CA PRO A 8 -8.82 -9.19 0.57
C PRO A 8 -9.52 -10.42 1.15
N TYR A 9 -9.76 -10.38 2.46
CA TYR A 9 -10.29 -11.47 3.25
C TYR A 9 -11.80 -11.41 3.53
N GLY A 10 -12.53 -10.40 3.06
CA GLY A 10 -13.97 -10.31 3.33
C GLY A 10 -14.59 -8.93 3.21
N ALA A 11 -15.80 -8.79 3.72
CA ALA A 11 -16.58 -7.54 3.64
C ALA A 11 -16.36 -6.59 4.83
N LYS A 12 -15.88 -7.11 5.96
CA LYS A 12 -15.70 -6.34 7.21
C LYS A 12 -14.22 -6.16 7.49
N PHE A 13 -13.86 -4.99 8.01
CA PHE A 13 -12.51 -4.73 8.46
C PHE A 13 -12.18 -5.54 9.70
N GLU A 14 -11.00 -6.14 9.72
CA GLU A 14 -10.46 -6.87 10.87
C GLU A 14 -9.08 -6.30 11.20
N SER A 15 -9.03 -5.47 12.25
CA SER A 15 -7.81 -4.80 12.71
C SER A 15 -6.70 -5.82 12.97
N GLY A 16 -5.55 -5.67 12.31
CA GLY A 16 -4.41 -6.57 12.47
C GLY A 16 -4.54 -7.88 11.71
N ARG A 17 -5.58 -8.07 10.89
CA ARG A 17 -5.60 -9.19 9.95
C ARG A 17 -4.53 -9.01 8.88
N CYS A 18 -4.34 -7.79 8.40
CA CYS A 18 -3.20 -7.38 7.58
C CYS A 18 -2.18 -6.58 8.40
N ASN A 19 -0.99 -6.29 7.83
CA ASN A 19 0.01 -5.45 8.49
C ASN A 19 -0.45 -3.98 8.42
N ASP A 20 -1.36 -3.61 9.29
CA ASP A 20 -2.07 -2.33 9.23
C ASP A 20 -2.27 -1.72 10.62
N VAL A 21 -1.58 -2.26 11.63
CA VAL A 21 -1.72 -1.86 13.04
C VAL A 21 -0.56 -1.02 13.55
N GLY A 22 0.49 -0.84 12.75
CA GLY A 22 1.66 -0.04 13.08
C GLY A 22 1.28 1.40 13.44
N LYS A 23 2.07 2.01 14.32
CA LYS A 23 1.87 3.41 14.70
C LYS A 23 2.61 4.27 13.68
N PHE A 24 1.95 5.32 13.18
CA PHE A 24 2.62 6.31 12.36
C PHE A 24 3.78 6.95 13.14
N ILE A 25 4.98 6.89 12.57
CA ILE A 25 6.17 7.57 13.07
C ILE A 25 6.43 8.72 12.12
N ALA A 26 6.45 9.96 12.64
CA ALA A 26 6.69 11.13 11.81
C ALA A 26 8.09 11.07 11.18
N PRO A 27 8.22 11.08 9.84
CA PRO A 27 9.51 11.01 9.17
C PRO A 27 10.22 12.36 9.16
N SER A 28 11.55 12.34 9.23
CA SER A 28 12.36 13.50 8.83
C SER A 28 12.47 13.58 7.30
N TRP A 29 11.58 14.33 6.65
CA TRP A 29 11.61 14.51 5.19
C TRP A 29 12.93 15.11 4.69
N LYS A 30 13.57 15.99 5.49
CA LYS A 30 14.90 16.53 5.19
C LYS A 30 15.96 15.42 5.13
N THR A 31 15.92 14.49 6.08
CA THR A 31 16.87 13.36 6.11
C THR A 31 16.60 12.40 4.96
N LEU A 32 15.33 12.02 4.74
CA LEU A 32 14.94 11.13 3.64
C LEU A 32 15.29 11.71 2.27
N GLY A 33 15.17 13.03 2.10
CA GLY A 33 15.55 13.74 0.86
C GLY A 33 17.04 13.65 0.51
N SER A 34 17.90 13.18 1.42
CA SER A 34 19.33 12.97 1.18
C SER A 34 19.68 11.58 0.63
N TRP A 35 18.68 10.78 0.24
CA TRP A 35 18.90 9.45 -0.34
C TRP A 35 19.92 9.47 -1.51
N PRO A 36 20.86 8.52 -1.60
CA PRO A 36 21.01 7.28 -0.79
C PRO A 36 22.03 7.40 0.35
N SER A 37 22.13 8.55 1.04
CA SER A 37 23.03 8.70 2.19
C SER A 37 22.76 7.68 3.30
N ASP A 38 23.76 7.38 4.13
CA ASP A 38 23.59 6.45 5.25
C ASP A 38 22.62 7.00 6.30
N ALA A 39 22.53 8.32 6.46
CA ALA A 39 21.52 8.95 7.31
C ALA A 39 20.09 8.70 6.78
N ALA A 40 19.89 8.77 5.46
CA ALA A 40 18.59 8.45 4.85
C ALA A 40 18.24 6.97 5.04
N LYS A 41 19.19 6.06 4.84
CA LYS A 41 18.97 4.61 5.06
C LYS A 41 18.63 4.30 6.51
N ALA A 42 19.34 4.90 7.47
CA ALA A 42 19.08 4.71 8.89
C ALA A 42 17.70 5.25 9.31
N GLU A 43 17.28 6.39 8.75
CA GLU A 43 15.93 6.90 8.98
C GLU A 43 14.87 5.97 8.37
N VAL A 44 15.07 5.43 7.17
CA VAL A 44 14.18 4.41 6.59
C VAL A 44 14.08 3.19 7.51
N GLN A 45 15.21 2.64 7.97
CA GLN A 45 15.23 1.47 8.87
C GLN A 45 14.49 1.71 10.18
N LYS A 46 14.52 2.94 10.71
CA LYS A 46 13.78 3.32 11.91
C LYS A 46 12.26 3.43 11.67
N LEU A 47 11.85 3.83 10.47
CA LEU A 47 10.44 4.05 10.10
C LEU A 47 9.75 2.78 9.60
N ASP A 48 10.53 1.87 9.02
CA ASP A 48 10.06 0.63 8.43
C ASP A 48 9.46 -0.30 9.49
N GLN A 49 8.18 -0.61 9.32
CA GLN A 49 7.47 -1.63 10.09
C GLN A 49 6.80 -2.63 9.13
N SER A 50 7.36 -2.78 7.92
CA SER A 50 6.94 -3.81 6.98
C SER A 50 7.23 -5.21 7.52
N GLU A 51 6.45 -6.15 7.03
CA GLU A 51 6.68 -7.57 7.22
C GLU A 51 7.02 -8.19 5.85
N PRO A 52 7.80 -9.29 5.82
CA PRO A 52 7.95 -10.07 4.59
C PRO A 52 6.57 -10.42 4.02
N SER A 53 6.38 -10.25 2.71
CA SER A 53 5.07 -10.48 2.08
C SER A 53 4.59 -11.91 2.32
N GLY A 54 3.31 -12.07 2.60
CA GLY A 54 2.70 -13.37 2.92
C GLY A 54 2.91 -13.85 4.37
N THR A 55 3.59 -13.08 5.23
CA THR A 55 3.73 -13.43 6.67
C THR A 55 2.36 -13.57 7.36
N ARG A 56 1.38 -12.75 6.97
CA ARG A 56 0.01 -12.83 7.49
C ARG A 56 -0.83 -13.70 6.58
N GLU A 57 -0.88 -14.99 6.90
CA GLU A 57 -1.57 -16.01 6.09
C GLU A 57 -3.05 -15.69 5.83
N ASP A 58 -3.70 -15.02 6.79
CA ASP A 58 -5.10 -14.59 6.71
C ASP A 58 -5.33 -13.26 5.96
N CYS A 59 -4.26 -12.55 5.59
CA CYS A 59 -4.31 -11.33 4.76
C CYS A 59 -4.20 -11.68 3.28
N VAL A 60 -5.14 -12.49 2.78
CA VAL A 60 -5.08 -13.05 1.43
C VAL A 60 -6.40 -12.87 0.68
N SER A 61 -6.32 -12.57 -0.62
CA SER A 61 -7.47 -12.47 -1.49
C SER A 61 -8.04 -13.85 -1.87
N ALA A 62 -9.27 -13.89 -2.39
CA ALA A 62 -9.85 -15.12 -2.95
C ALA A 62 -9.02 -15.73 -4.10
N GLU A 63 -8.17 -14.93 -4.73
CA GLU A 63 -7.22 -15.33 -5.79
C GLU A 63 -5.82 -15.68 -5.26
N GLY A 64 -5.62 -15.69 -3.94
CA GLY A 64 -4.33 -16.01 -3.33
C GLY A 64 -3.34 -14.83 -3.27
N VAL A 65 -3.80 -13.59 -3.47
CA VAL A 65 -2.93 -12.40 -3.45
C VAL A 65 -2.85 -11.85 -2.03
N PHE A 66 -1.65 -11.89 -1.44
CA PHE A 66 -1.38 -11.38 -0.11
C PHE A 66 -1.18 -9.86 -0.08
N ASP A 67 -1.42 -9.23 1.06
CA ASP A 67 -0.99 -7.85 1.36
C ASP A 67 -1.56 -6.79 0.41
N LEU A 68 -2.75 -7.01 -0.15
CA LEU A 68 -3.45 -5.99 -0.97
C LEU A 68 -3.85 -4.76 -0.14
N THR A 69 -3.84 -4.88 1.17
CA THR A 69 -4.15 -3.81 2.14
C THR A 69 -3.13 -3.87 3.27
N GLY A 70 -2.60 -2.73 3.69
CA GLY A 70 -1.50 -2.67 4.65
C GLY A 70 -0.18 -3.13 4.03
N ASN A 71 0.80 -3.37 4.91
CA ASN A 71 2.20 -3.56 4.56
C ASN A 71 2.74 -2.35 3.78
N VAL A 72 2.83 -2.40 2.45
CA VAL A 72 3.29 -1.27 1.63
C VAL A 72 2.15 -0.67 0.83
N ALA A 73 2.18 0.66 0.67
CA ALA A 73 1.26 1.32 -0.24
C ALA A 73 1.75 1.11 -1.69
N GLU A 74 0.89 0.58 -2.58
CA GLU A 74 1.33 0.13 -3.90
C GLU A 74 0.98 1.13 -4.99
N TRP A 75 1.96 1.47 -5.83
CA TRP A 75 1.71 2.23 -7.07
C TRP A 75 0.97 1.36 -8.08
N VAL A 76 -0.11 1.92 -8.65
CA VAL A 76 -0.91 1.27 -9.70
C VAL A 76 -1.23 2.25 -10.83
N VAL A 77 -1.50 1.71 -12.01
CA VAL A 77 -2.05 2.50 -13.13
C VAL A 77 -3.44 2.97 -12.77
N ARG A 78 -3.72 4.27 -13.00
CA ARG A 78 -5.05 4.85 -12.75
C ARG A 78 -6.05 4.35 -13.78
N THR A 79 -7.23 3.95 -13.32
CA THR A 79 -8.34 3.48 -14.18
C THR A 79 -9.61 4.34 -14.07
N ARG A 80 -9.63 5.31 -13.17
CA ARG A 80 -10.77 6.23 -12.92
C ARG A 80 -10.27 7.66 -12.77
N GLU A 81 -11.02 8.65 -13.22
CA GLU A 81 -10.66 10.07 -13.04
C GLU A 81 -10.63 10.47 -11.57
N ASN A 82 -9.77 11.43 -11.24
CA ASN A 82 -9.67 12.05 -9.91
C ASN A 82 -9.12 13.48 -10.05
N GLU A 83 -8.99 14.19 -8.93
CA GLU A 83 -8.65 15.63 -8.92
C GLU A 83 -7.30 15.97 -9.57
N THR A 84 -6.28 15.12 -9.39
CA THR A 84 -4.93 15.35 -9.93
C THR A 84 -4.75 14.76 -11.31
N ASN A 85 -5.52 13.72 -11.64
CA ASN A 85 -5.54 13.01 -12.92
C ASN A 85 -4.15 12.52 -13.41
N TYR A 86 -3.21 12.26 -12.50
CA TYR A 86 -1.97 11.55 -12.82
C TYR A 86 -2.26 10.17 -13.43
N SER A 87 -1.35 9.64 -14.25
CA SER A 87 -1.50 8.32 -14.89
C SER A 87 -1.49 7.14 -13.91
N HIS A 88 -1.25 7.43 -12.64
CA HIS A 88 -1.06 6.46 -11.57
C HIS A 88 -1.70 6.97 -10.28
N VAL A 89 -1.95 6.04 -9.36
CA VAL A 89 -2.41 6.31 -7.99
C VAL A 89 -1.74 5.32 -7.05
N VAL A 90 -1.89 5.54 -5.74
CA VAL A 90 -1.43 4.63 -4.69
C VAL A 90 -2.65 3.93 -4.05
N LYS A 91 -2.52 2.62 -3.83
CA LYS A 91 -3.52 1.71 -3.26
C LYS A 91 -3.00 1.02 -2.01
N GLY A 92 -3.90 0.37 -1.27
CA GLY A 92 -3.56 -0.56 -0.19
C GLY A 92 -3.18 0.08 1.14
N CYS A 93 -2.66 1.32 1.16
CA CYS A 93 -2.10 1.95 2.35
C CYS A 93 -0.88 1.17 2.89
N PHE A 94 -0.22 1.66 3.95
CA PHE A 94 0.97 1.04 4.53
C PHE A 94 0.79 0.68 6.01
N TRP A 95 1.79 0.00 6.58
CA TRP A 95 1.83 -0.50 7.96
C TRP A 95 1.45 0.52 9.04
N GLY A 96 1.74 1.80 8.82
CA GLY A 96 1.57 2.89 9.80
C GLY A 96 0.17 3.49 9.88
N ARG A 97 -0.90 2.76 9.50
CA ARG A 97 -2.30 3.23 9.55
C ARG A 97 -2.52 4.54 8.79
N CYS A 98 -2.18 4.60 7.51
CA CYS A 98 -2.45 5.79 6.70
C CYS A 98 -3.95 6.07 6.47
N PHE A 99 -4.81 5.10 6.77
CA PHE A 99 -6.26 5.27 6.84
C PHE A 99 -6.64 5.94 8.18
N ARG A 100 -7.20 7.15 8.10
CA ARG A 100 -7.76 7.87 9.25
C ARG A 100 -9.24 7.61 9.32
N VAL A 101 -9.78 7.31 10.50
CA VAL A 101 -11.23 7.23 10.73
C VAL A 101 -11.92 8.46 10.11
N PRO A 102 -12.98 8.28 9.30
CA PRO A 102 -13.74 7.04 9.07
C PRO A 102 -13.22 6.14 7.94
N HIS A 103 -12.08 6.44 7.33
CA HIS A 103 -11.50 5.65 6.23
C HIS A 103 -10.87 4.35 6.74
N GLU A 104 -11.04 3.29 5.95
CA GLU A 104 -10.45 1.96 6.13
C GLU A 104 -9.60 1.63 4.87
N PRO A 105 -8.60 0.73 4.95
CA PRO A 105 -7.74 0.38 3.81
C PRO A 105 -8.47 -0.58 2.86
N GLU A 106 -9.64 -0.20 2.36
CA GLU A 106 -10.44 -1.05 1.48
C GLU A 106 -10.04 -0.93 0.01
N CYS A 107 -10.59 -1.84 -0.81
CA CYS A 107 -10.39 -1.89 -2.26
C CYS A 107 -10.62 -0.54 -2.98
N GLU A 108 -11.59 0.24 -2.51
CA GLU A 108 -11.98 1.53 -3.09
C GLU A 108 -11.15 2.71 -2.59
N TYR A 109 -10.35 2.55 -1.53
CA TYR A 109 -9.41 3.58 -1.10
C TYR A 109 -8.45 3.94 -2.24
N VAL A 110 -8.18 5.24 -2.43
CA VAL A 110 -7.27 5.76 -3.45
C VAL A 110 -6.51 6.94 -2.84
N ASN A 111 -5.17 6.91 -2.92
CA ASN A 111 -4.33 8.10 -2.71
C ASN A 111 -3.82 8.58 -4.08
N PHE A 112 -4.28 9.76 -4.51
CA PHE A 112 -3.95 10.39 -5.79
C PHE A 112 -3.07 11.64 -5.64
N ALA A 113 -2.52 11.90 -4.45
CA ALA A 113 -1.90 13.19 -4.12
C ALA A 113 -0.47 13.36 -4.65
N HIS A 114 0.16 12.31 -5.19
CA HIS A 114 1.59 12.29 -5.48
C HIS A 114 1.89 12.29 -6.99
N PRO A 115 2.76 13.19 -7.48
CA PRO A 115 3.16 13.23 -8.89
C PRO A 115 4.18 12.14 -9.24
N ALA A 116 4.41 11.98 -10.54
CA ALA A 116 5.46 11.09 -11.05
C ALA A 116 6.84 11.45 -10.45
N GLY A 117 7.61 10.43 -10.09
CA GLY A 117 8.93 10.59 -9.48
C GLY A 117 8.92 10.75 -7.96
N PHE A 118 7.75 10.92 -7.33
CA PHE A 118 7.64 10.84 -5.88
C PHE A 118 8.06 9.44 -5.39
N ARG A 119 8.87 9.39 -4.34
CA ARG A 119 9.34 8.16 -3.70
C ARG A 119 9.23 8.34 -2.20
N SER A 120 8.67 7.34 -1.52
CA SER A 120 8.55 7.32 -0.06
C SER A 120 8.92 5.94 0.46
N TYR A 121 9.40 5.89 1.68
CA TYR A 121 9.83 4.69 2.40
C TYR A 121 8.70 3.67 2.58
N GLU A 122 7.45 4.14 2.54
CA GLU A 122 6.24 3.33 2.77
C GLU A 122 5.60 2.79 1.48
N MET A 123 6.20 3.06 0.31
CA MET A 123 5.63 2.72 -1.00
C MET A 123 6.37 1.57 -1.67
N GLY A 124 5.61 0.68 -2.29
CA GLY A 124 6.09 -0.47 -3.05
C GLY A 124 5.38 -0.64 -4.39
N ILE A 125 5.59 -1.80 -5.00
CA ILE A 125 4.94 -2.21 -6.25
C ILE A 125 4.56 -3.68 -6.19
N ARG A 126 3.55 -4.04 -6.99
CA ARG A 126 3.25 -5.42 -7.34
C ARG A 126 3.17 -5.53 -8.85
N CYS A 127 4.01 -6.38 -9.42
CA CYS A 127 4.00 -6.61 -10.85
C CYS A 127 2.73 -7.37 -11.26
N CYS A 128 2.15 -6.98 -12.39
CA CYS A 128 1.06 -7.69 -13.02
C CYS A 128 1.37 -7.91 -14.50
N LYS A 129 0.73 -8.91 -15.10
CA LYS A 129 0.76 -9.19 -16.54
C LYS A 129 -0.67 -9.35 -17.02
N SER A 130 -0.94 -8.96 -18.26
CA SER A 130 -2.19 -9.31 -18.92
C SER A 130 -2.40 -10.81 -18.89
N LYS A 131 -3.63 -11.25 -18.63
CA LYS A 131 -4.00 -12.65 -18.80
C LYS A 131 -3.82 -13.00 -20.28
N GLU A 132 -3.08 -14.07 -20.58
CA GLU A 132 -3.04 -14.60 -21.94
C GLU A 132 -4.47 -15.05 -22.31
N LYS A 133 -4.89 -14.78 -23.55
CA LYS A 133 -6.17 -15.31 -24.02
C LYS A 133 -6.06 -16.82 -23.95
N SER A 134 -7.01 -17.47 -23.27
CA SER A 134 -7.16 -18.92 -23.39
C SER A 134 -7.23 -19.28 -24.88
N PRO A 135 -6.55 -20.34 -25.34
CA PRO A 135 -6.62 -20.78 -26.74
C PRO A 135 -8.07 -21.05 -27.17
#